data_AF-U7QEK3-F1
#
_entry.id   AF-U7QEK3-F1
#
_cell.length_a   1.000
_cell.length_b   1.000
_cell.length_c   1.000
_cell.angle_alpha   90.00
_cell.angle_beta   90.00
_cell.angle_gamma   90.00
#
_symmetry.space_group_name_H-M   'P 1'
#
loop_
_entity.id
_entity.type
_entity.pdbx_description
1 polymer ?
#
loop_
_entity_poly.entity_id
_entity_poly.type
_entity_poly.pdbx_seq_one_letter_code
_entity_poly.pdbx_strand_id
1 'polypeptide(L)' 'MTGSYAAAYLPWILIPVVTWLLPVVIMGLLFIHIESEA' A
#
# COMPACT_ATOMS: atom_id res chain seq x y z
N MET A 1 -11.18 -12.82 10.72
CA MET A 1 -10.14 -13.23 11.68
C MET A 1 -9.66 -11.98 12.39
N THR A 2 -9.90 -11.85 13.70
CA THR A 2 -9.47 -10.68 14.49
C THR A 2 -8.70 -11.18 15.71
N GLY A 3 -7.52 -10.62 15.96
CA GLY A 3 -6.67 -11.02 17.09
C GLY A 3 -7.06 -10.36 18.41
N SER A 4 -6.52 -10.86 19.53
CA SER A 4 -6.72 -10.31 20.88
C SER A 4 -5.64 -9.31 21.33
N TYR A 5 -4.68 -8.99 20.45
CA TYR A 5 -3.63 -8.01 20.74
C TYR A 5 -4.14 -6.56 20.65
N ALA A 6 -3.41 -5.64 21.28
CA ALA A 6 -3.73 -4.21 21.24
C ALA A 6 -3.79 -3.69 19.79
N ALA A 7 -4.82 -2.92 19.48
CA ALA A 7 -5.06 -2.38 18.13
C ALA A 7 -5.16 -3.45 17.03
N ALA A 8 -5.83 -4.58 17.30
CA ALA A 8 -6.06 -5.66 16.33
C ALA A 8 -6.84 -5.27 15.06
N TYR A 9 -7.35 -4.03 14.98
CA TYR A 9 -7.90 -3.47 13.74
C TYR A 9 -6.80 -3.02 12.75
N LEU A 10 -5.54 -2.88 13.17
CA LEU A 10 -4.47 -2.38 12.32
C LEU A 10 -4.21 -3.26 11.09
N PRO A 11 -4.16 -4.60 11.17
CA PRO A 11 -3.99 -5.41 9.96
C PRO A 11 -5.14 -5.27 8.98
N TRP A 12 -6.36 -5.00 9.46
CA TRP A 12 -7.52 -4.79 8.60
C TRP A 12 -7.35 -3.56 7.70
N ILE A 13 -6.67 -2.51 8.18
CA ILE A 13 -6.37 -1.31 7.36
C ILE A 13 -5.01 -1.38 6.67
N LEU A 14 -3.95 -1.80 7.38
CA LEU A 14 -2.59 -1.78 6.87
C LEU A 14 -2.36 -2.82 5.78
N ILE A 15 -3.04 -3.98 5.81
CA ILE A 15 -2.91 -4.96 4.74
C ILE A 15 -3.43 -4.36 3.42
N PRO A 16 -4.68 -3.89 3.28
CA PRO A 16 -5.14 -3.24 2.05
C PRO A 16 -4.29 -2.04 1.64
N VAL A 17 -3.86 -1.22 2.59
CA VAL A 17 -3.01 -0.05 2.29
C VAL A 17 -1.65 -0.49 1.72
N VAL A 18 -0.99 -1.47 2.32
CA VAL A 18 0.36 -1.89 1.89
C VAL A 18 0.32 -2.80 0.66
N THR A 19 -0.68 -3.69 0.54
CA THR A 19 -0.70 -4.68 -0.55
C THR A 19 -1.49 -4.22 -1.77
N TRP A 20 -2.34 -3.21 -1.66
CA TRP A 20 -3.12 -2.67 -2.79
C TRP A 20 -2.81 -1.20 -3.06
N LEU A 21 -3.01 -0.31 -2.08
CA LEU A 21 -2.87 1.13 -2.31
C LEU A 21 -1.41 1.52 -2.59
N LEU A 22 -0.48 1.06 -1.77
CA LEU A 22 0.95 1.34 -1.92
C LEU A 22 1.50 0.86 -3.26
N PRO A 23 1.29 -0.39 -3.73
CA PRO A 23 1.78 -0.79 -5.04
C PRO A 23 1.14 0.00 -6.17
N VAL A 24 -0.15 0.34 -6.11
CA VAL A 24 -0.78 1.19 -7.14
C VAL A 24 -0.11 2.57 -7.20
N VAL A 25 0.09 3.21 -6.05
CA VAL A 25 0.70 4.55 -5.99
C VAL A 25 2.17 4.50 -6.41
N ILE A 26 2.95 3.58 -5.85
CA ILE A 26 4.39 3.47 -6.15
C ILE A 26 4.62 3.05 -7.61
N MET A 27 3.86 2.09 -8.15
CA MET A 27 3.96 1.76 -9.57
C MET A 27 3.58 2.96 -10.44
N GLY A 28 2.55 3.73 -10.09
CA GLY A 28 2.20 4.95 -10.83
C GLY A 28 3.32 5.99 -10.83
N LEU A 29 3.95 6.23 -9.68
CA LEU A 29 5.08 7.14 -9.57
C LEU A 29 6.32 6.64 -10.33
N LEU A 30 6.65 5.35 -10.20
CA LEU A 30 7.75 4.74 -10.93
C LEU A 30 7.49 4.74 -12.43
N PHE A 31 6.25 4.51 -12.86
CA PHE A 31 5.84 4.57 -14.26
C PHE A 31 6.07 5.98 -14.83
N ILE A 32 5.59 7.02 -14.12
CA ILE A 32 5.84 8.41 -14.52
C ILE A 32 7.35 8.68 -14.59
N HIS A 33 8.13 8.17 -13.64
CA HIS A 33 9.58 8.37 -13.61
C HIS A 33 10.29 7.74 -14.82
N ILE A 34 9.93 6.51 -15.21
CA ILE A 34 10.59 5.81 -16.32
C ILE A 34 10.13 6.30 -17.71
N GLU A 35 8.91 6.82 -17.81
CA GLU A 35 8.36 7.40 -19.04
C GLU A 35 8.62 8.90 -19.17
N SER A 36 9.23 9.53 -18.17
CA SER A 36 9.58 10.96 -18.26
C SER A 36 10.71 11.13 -19.26
N GLU A 37 10.43 11.84 -20.34
CA GLU A 37 11.46 12.41 -21.21
C GLU A 37 12.31 13.44 -20.44
N ALA A 38 13.50 13.73 -20.96
CA ALA A 38 14.43 14.72 -20.41
C ALA A 38 13.95 16.18 -20.58
#